data_AF-A0A1G7KSM5-F1
#
_entry.id   AF-A0A1G7KSM5-F1
#
_cell.length_a   1.000
_cell.length_b   1.000
_cell.length_c   1.000
_cell.angle_alpha   90.00
_cell.angle_beta   90.00
_cell.angle_gamma   90.00
#
_symmetry.space_group_name_H-M   'P 1'
#
loop_
_entity.id
_entity.type
_entity.pdbx_description
1 polymer ?
#
loop_
_entity_poly.entity_id
_entity_poly.type
_entity_poly.pdbx_seq_one_letter_code
_entity_poly.pdbx_strand_id
1 'polypeptide(L)'
;MESFSGSCSLDITDEQWRENAFSIPADLRAVPRGEDDDGLRQAMLIVWAALAKASATIKHWYSLVPESMILKFAATLDMQAPDYGLSFDGTETYEEIVMRLGGCLRAMEREFTEQDLGSRPTDPAGWLVEHAGHCAYLIPMGRLAWKDAKDPAQDMRNFDQRGLLRVRFVPAVVDGARVHIVKADRMARKSSAFGAVLFPDSIFDCEETPTKFFVRAVNIPNGETIISDACKAAHTELCLTTVFPELMIDPQSRRLIETQLAEKPWLAEGEMPDAPGIVVAGSWHEMEDGQRYNIATIYDGHGEQIARHKKRMAYKDAEGRVEDIRHGTELAIVVLEEALFGFGICLDFCNRCYHTPYGWLDVDFAIVPSCGNEVTMDGHIRTAKDLHNERNTRSFVVQQAYPPLDRAAGYVLNPDGNSSSWAVNELVRDVPWSVFRGKTLHDH
;
A
#
# COMPACT_ATOMS: atom_id res chain seq x y z
N MET A 1 19.01 2.53 -19.70
CA MET A 1 17.57 2.62 -19.41
C MET A 1 16.85 2.04 -20.61
N GLU A 2 16.78 0.72 -20.64
CA GLU A 2 16.00 0.01 -21.67
C GLU A 2 14.52 0.27 -21.39
N SER A 3 13.78 0.65 -22.42
CA SER A 3 12.35 0.90 -22.34
C SER A 3 11.64 -0.42 -22.01
N PHE A 4 11.16 -0.56 -20.78
CA PHE A 4 10.15 -1.56 -20.43
C PHE A 4 8.84 -1.21 -21.17
N SER A 5 8.72 -1.63 -22.43
CA SER A 5 7.46 -1.62 -23.14
C SER A 5 6.59 -2.71 -22.53
N GLY A 6 5.86 -2.38 -21.47
CA GLY A 6 4.82 -3.24 -20.92
C GLY A 6 3.79 -3.48 -21.99
N SER A 7 3.82 -4.66 -22.60
CA SER A 7 2.68 -5.14 -23.37
C SER A 7 1.49 -5.17 -22.42
N CYS A 8 0.34 -4.66 -22.85
CA CYS A 8 -0.92 -5.12 -22.26
C CYS A 8 -0.86 -6.64 -22.34
N SER A 9 -0.64 -7.28 -21.19
CA SER A 9 -0.60 -8.73 -21.07
C SER A 9 -1.86 -9.24 -21.74
N LEU A 10 -1.70 -9.97 -22.86
CA LEU A 10 -2.81 -10.76 -23.37
C LEU A 10 -3.25 -11.65 -22.21
N ASP A 11 -4.54 -11.58 -21.88
CA ASP A 11 -5.10 -12.40 -20.80
C ASP A 11 -4.79 -13.86 -21.11
N ILE A 12 -3.98 -14.50 -20.26
CA ILE A 12 -3.64 -15.92 -20.39
C ILE A 12 -4.92 -16.70 -20.15
N THR A 13 -5.29 -17.59 -21.07
CA THR A 13 -6.47 -18.45 -20.91
C THR A 13 -6.24 -19.46 -19.78
N ASP A 14 -7.31 -19.98 -19.17
CA ASP A 14 -7.18 -20.97 -18.09
C ASP A 14 -6.38 -22.23 -18.53
N GLU A 15 -6.56 -22.67 -19.78
CA GLU A 15 -5.80 -23.81 -20.33
C GLU A 15 -4.33 -23.47 -20.52
N GLN A 16 -4.00 -22.28 -21.03
CA GLN A 16 -2.61 -21.86 -21.16
C GLN A 16 -1.95 -21.65 -19.79
N TRP A 17 -2.71 -21.18 -18.79
CA TRP A 17 -2.25 -21.12 -17.41
C TRP A 17 -1.94 -22.53 -16.87
N ARG A 18 -2.79 -23.52 -17.16
CA ARG A 18 -2.58 -24.91 -16.78
C ARG A 18 -1.33 -25.51 -17.42
N GLU A 19 -1.12 -25.30 -18.71
CA GLU A 19 0.10 -25.71 -19.40
C GLU A 19 1.35 -25.10 -18.77
N ASN A 20 1.31 -23.79 -18.46
CA ASN A 20 2.40 -23.11 -17.74
C ASN A 20 2.59 -23.67 -16.33
N ALA A 21 1.51 -24.02 -15.62
CA ALA A 21 1.61 -24.62 -14.28
C ALA A 21 2.35 -25.97 -14.32
N PHE A 22 2.16 -26.77 -15.38
CA PHE A 22 2.87 -28.03 -15.57
C PHE A 22 4.36 -27.85 -15.90
N SER A 23 4.81 -26.67 -16.37
CA SER A 23 6.24 -26.39 -16.57
C SER A 23 6.98 -26.02 -15.28
N ILE A 24 6.26 -25.56 -14.24
CA ILE A 24 6.84 -25.03 -13.00
C ILE A 24 7.89 -25.97 -12.37
N PRO A 25 7.69 -27.31 -12.26
CA PRO A 25 8.73 -28.19 -11.74
C PRO A 25 10.04 -28.13 -12.52
N ALA A 26 9.98 -27.97 -13.85
CA ALA A 26 11.18 -27.80 -14.67
C ALA A 26 11.86 -26.46 -14.41
N ASP A 27 11.07 -25.39 -14.27
CA ASP A 27 11.59 -24.05 -13.94
C ASP A 27 12.24 -24.03 -12.55
N LEU A 28 11.63 -24.69 -11.56
CA LEU A 28 12.19 -24.84 -10.21
C LEU A 28 13.53 -25.57 -10.21
N ARG A 29 13.69 -26.63 -11.03
CA ARG A 29 14.97 -27.34 -11.18
C ARG A 29 16.07 -26.49 -11.79
N ALA A 30 15.71 -25.46 -12.57
CA ALA A 30 16.66 -24.55 -13.19
C ALA A 30 17.15 -23.45 -12.23
N VAL A 31 16.49 -23.27 -11.08
CA VAL A 31 16.91 -22.29 -10.08
C VAL A 31 18.22 -22.75 -9.40
N PRO A 32 19.29 -21.93 -9.42
CA PRO A 32 20.53 -22.26 -8.74
C PRO A 32 20.31 -22.48 -7.24
N ARG A 33 20.94 -23.52 -6.69
CA ARG A 33 21.00 -23.75 -5.24
C ARG A 33 22.34 -23.24 -4.72
N GLY A 34 22.31 -22.07 -4.11
CA GLY A 34 23.44 -21.49 -3.40
C GLY A 34 23.43 -21.86 -1.92
N GLU A 35 24.50 -21.47 -1.22
CA GLU A 35 24.52 -21.41 0.25
C GLU A 35 23.68 -20.22 0.78
N ASP A 36 23.32 -19.28 -0.10
CA ASP A 36 22.43 -18.16 0.18
C ASP A 36 20.95 -18.52 -0.09
N ASP A 37 20.05 -17.80 0.60
CA ASP A 37 18.60 -17.98 0.46
C ASP A 37 18.08 -17.54 -0.93
N ASP A 38 18.92 -16.99 -1.81
CA ASP A 38 18.50 -16.41 -3.08
C ASP A 38 17.84 -17.42 -4.02
N GLY A 39 18.31 -18.66 -4.04
CA GLY A 39 17.66 -19.74 -4.80
C GLY A 39 16.24 -20.03 -4.32
N LEU A 40 16.02 -20.03 -2.99
CA LEU A 40 14.68 -20.24 -2.43
C LEU A 40 13.76 -19.06 -2.75
N ARG A 41 14.27 -17.82 -2.66
CA ARG A 41 13.51 -16.60 -2.99
C ARG A 41 13.07 -16.58 -4.45
N GLN A 42 13.96 -16.96 -5.37
CA GLN A 42 13.66 -17.08 -6.80
C GLN A 42 12.62 -18.19 -7.08
N ALA A 43 12.75 -19.34 -6.43
CA ALA A 43 11.76 -20.42 -6.54
C ALA A 43 10.36 -19.99 -6.03
N MET A 44 10.30 -19.27 -4.90
CA MET A 44 9.07 -18.69 -4.39
C MET A 44 8.45 -17.71 -5.39
N LEU A 45 9.27 -16.87 -6.04
CA LEU A 45 8.82 -15.90 -7.04
C LEU A 45 8.15 -16.58 -8.24
N ILE A 46 8.69 -17.71 -8.72
CA ILE A 46 8.11 -18.48 -9.84
C ILE A 46 6.69 -18.93 -9.49
N VAL A 47 6.54 -19.64 -8.37
CA VAL A 47 5.24 -20.20 -7.95
C VAL A 47 4.24 -19.09 -7.61
N TRP A 48 4.68 -18.06 -6.87
CA TRP A 48 3.84 -16.92 -6.55
C TRP A 48 3.37 -16.21 -7.83
N ALA A 49 4.26 -15.96 -8.79
CA ALA A 49 3.90 -15.23 -10.00
C ALA A 49 2.91 -16.01 -10.88
N ALA A 50 3.03 -17.33 -10.93
CA ALA A 50 2.05 -18.19 -11.62
C ALA A 50 0.65 -18.06 -11.02
N LEU A 51 0.52 -18.04 -9.69
CA LEU A 51 -0.76 -17.88 -9.00
C LEU A 51 -1.27 -16.42 -9.03
N ALA A 52 -0.39 -15.44 -8.88
CA ALA A 52 -0.74 -14.02 -8.84
C ALA A 52 -1.27 -13.51 -10.19
N LYS A 53 -0.71 -14.00 -11.30
CA LYS A 53 -1.11 -13.68 -12.68
C LYS A 53 -2.26 -14.55 -13.20
N ALA A 54 -2.76 -15.48 -12.39
CA ALA A 54 -3.86 -16.35 -12.80
C ALA A 54 -5.17 -15.57 -13.00
N SER A 55 -6.05 -16.09 -13.85
CA SER A 55 -7.37 -15.50 -14.09
C SER A 55 -8.24 -15.48 -12.82
N ALA A 56 -9.32 -14.70 -12.84
CA ALA A 56 -10.29 -14.69 -11.75
C ALA A 56 -10.89 -16.09 -11.48
N THR A 57 -11.08 -16.91 -12.52
CA THR A 57 -11.57 -18.29 -12.40
C THR A 57 -10.60 -19.16 -11.62
N ILE A 58 -9.31 -19.09 -11.94
CA ILE A 58 -8.27 -19.87 -11.24
C ILE A 58 -8.10 -19.38 -9.79
N LYS A 59 -8.11 -18.07 -9.57
CA LYS A 59 -8.10 -17.50 -8.21
C LYS A 59 -9.33 -17.92 -7.40
N HIS A 60 -10.48 -18.09 -8.05
CA HIS A 60 -11.66 -18.64 -7.41
C HIS A 60 -11.45 -20.12 -7.04
N TRP A 61 -10.87 -20.96 -7.90
CA TRP A 61 -10.51 -22.33 -7.53
C TRP A 61 -9.61 -22.38 -6.29
N TYR A 62 -8.63 -21.49 -6.18
CA TYR A 62 -7.81 -21.37 -4.97
C TYR A 62 -8.67 -21.09 -3.72
N SER A 63 -9.68 -20.22 -3.83
CA SER A 63 -10.60 -19.93 -2.72
C SER A 63 -11.49 -21.11 -2.32
N LEU A 64 -11.61 -22.15 -3.14
CA LEU A 64 -12.36 -23.36 -2.81
C LEU A 64 -11.55 -24.39 -2.01
N VAL A 65 -10.23 -24.25 -1.94
CA VAL A 65 -9.33 -25.19 -1.23
C VAL A 65 -9.06 -24.69 0.19
N PRO A 66 -9.50 -25.37 1.26
CA PRO A 66 -9.22 -24.96 2.64
C PRO A 66 -7.71 -24.91 2.93
N GLU A 67 -7.29 -23.96 3.77
CA GLU A 67 -5.87 -23.82 4.17
C GLU A 67 -5.31 -25.11 4.79
N SER A 68 -6.12 -25.87 5.52
CA SER A 68 -5.71 -27.16 6.09
C SER A 68 -5.26 -28.18 5.02
N MET A 69 -5.86 -28.17 3.83
CA MET A 69 -5.45 -29.04 2.72
C MET A 69 -4.13 -28.57 2.09
N ILE A 70 -3.97 -27.26 1.92
CA ILE A 70 -2.72 -26.63 1.46
C ILE A 70 -1.58 -27.00 2.41
N LEU A 71 -1.78 -26.84 3.72
CA LEU A 71 -0.80 -27.20 4.75
C LEU A 71 -0.48 -28.70 4.77
N LYS A 72 -1.49 -29.56 4.57
CA LYS A 72 -1.31 -31.00 4.51
C LYS A 72 -0.42 -31.39 3.32
N PHE A 73 -0.64 -30.81 2.13
CA PHE A 73 0.22 -31.05 0.98
C PHE A 73 1.62 -30.45 1.18
N ALA A 74 1.73 -29.25 1.74
CA ALA A 74 3.01 -28.62 2.07
C ALA A 74 3.88 -29.49 2.99
N ALA A 75 3.26 -30.29 3.87
CA ALA A 75 3.97 -31.22 4.75
C ALA A 75 4.48 -32.49 4.04
N THR A 76 4.01 -32.80 2.83
CA THR A 76 4.47 -33.96 2.05
C THR A 76 5.62 -33.65 1.11
N LEU A 77 5.95 -32.37 0.92
CA LEU A 77 6.98 -31.93 -0.01
C LEU A 77 8.39 -32.12 0.56
N ASP A 78 9.30 -32.60 -0.28
CA ASP A 78 10.73 -32.67 0.01
C ASP A 78 11.42 -31.39 -0.46
N MET A 79 11.69 -30.48 0.48
CA MET A 79 12.39 -29.22 0.21
C MET A 79 13.82 -29.42 -0.32
N GLN A 80 14.40 -30.61 -0.12
CA GLN A 80 15.72 -30.97 -0.62
C GLN A 80 15.69 -31.54 -2.05
N ALA A 81 14.53 -31.95 -2.58
CA ALA A 81 14.41 -32.37 -3.97
C ALA A 81 14.57 -31.17 -4.92
N PRO A 82 15.21 -31.30 -6.10
CA PRO A 82 15.50 -30.18 -7.02
C PRO A 82 14.30 -29.30 -7.42
N ASP A 83 13.10 -29.86 -7.50
CA ASP A 83 11.82 -29.19 -7.77
C ASP A 83 10.99 -28.94 -6.50
N TYR A 84 11.63 -29.02 -5.32
CA TYR A 84 11.00 -28.93 -4.01
C TYR A 84 9.89 -29.97 -3.80
N GLY A 85 9.99 -31.12 -4.49
CA GLY A 85 9.04 -32.22 -4.41
C GLY A 85 7.73 -31.98 -5.18
N LEU A 86 7.64 -30.89 -5.94
CA LEU A 86 6.47 -30.59 -6.76
C LEU A 86 6.50 -31.38 -8.07
N SER A 87 5.43 -32.13 -8.35
CA SER A 87 5.28 -32.87 -9.60
C SER A 87 3.84 -32.82 -10.13
N PHE A 88 3.71 -32.92 -11.44
CA PHE A 88 2.44 -33.07 -12.16
C PHE A 88 2.52 -34.22 -13.14
N ASP A 89 1.43 -34.96 -13.30
CA ASP A 89 1.29 -36.02 -14.31
C ASP A 89 0.50 -35.58 -15.55
N GLY A 90 -0.06 -34.36 -15.51
CA GLY A 90 -0.81 -33.74 -16.60
C GLY A 90 -2.31 -34.05 -16.57
N THR A 91 -2.77 -34.87 -15.64
CA THR A 91 -4.18 -35.25 -15.49
C THR A 91 -4.89 -34.46 -14.39
N GLU A 92 -4.15 -33.66 -13.61
CA GLU A 92 -4.69 -32.91 -12.49
C GLU A 92 -5.77 -31.90 -12.91
N THR A 93 -6.83 -31.83 -12.10
CA THR A 93 -7.84 -30.78 -12.16
C THR A 93 -7.27 -29.42 -11.76
N TYR A 94 -7.97 -28.33 -12.11
CA TYR A 94 -7.58 -26.99 -11.68
C TYR A 94 -7.45 -26.86 -10.16
N GLU A 95 -8.36 -27.48 -9.40
CA GLU A 95 -8.34 -27.52 -7.93
C GLU A 95 -7.08 -28.21 -7.39
N GLU A 96 -6.71 -29.35 -7.95
CA GLU A 96 -5.49 -30.07 -7.57
C GLU A 96 -4.24 -29.26 -7.90
N ILE A 97 -4.19 -28.61 -9.06
CA ILE A 97 -3.05 -27.76 -9.46
C ILE A 97 -2.89 -26.60 -8.47
N VAL A 98 -3.95 -25.84 -8.18
CA VAL A 98 -3.86 -24.70 -7.25
C VAL A 98 -3.52 -25.14 -5.83
N MET A 99 -4.04 -26.29 -5.36
CA MET A 99 -3.68 -26.86 -4.07
C MET A 99 -2.18 -27.22 -4.02
N ARG A 100 -1.65 -27.87 -5.06
CA ARG A 100 -0.25 -28.28 -5.11
C ARG A 100 0.69 -27.09 -5.19
N LEU A 101 0.38 -26.09 -6.03
CA LEU A 101 1.15 -24.85 -6.12
C LEU A 101 1.09 -24.05 -4.82
N GLY A 102 -0.10 -23.91 -4.22
CA GLY A 102 -0.26 -23.24 -2.93
C GLY A 102 0.52 -23.94 -1.81
N GLY A 103 0.49 -25.28 -1.77
CA GLY A 103 1.23 -26.04 -0.75
C GLY A 103 2.74 -25.99 -0.97
N CYS A 104 3.20 -25.96 -2.23
CA CYS A 104 4.60 -25.70 -2.56
C CYS A 104 5.06 -24.33 -2.08
N LEU A 105 4.29 -23.28 -2.38
CA LEU A 105 4.59 -21.92 -1.91
C LEU A 105 4.60 -21.84 -0.37
N ARG A 106 3.66 -22.52 0.30
CA ARG A 106 3.60 -22.59 1.76
C ARG A 106 4.80 -23.33 2.37
N ALA A 107 5.25 -24.42 1.76
CA ALA A 107 6.44 -25.15 2.20
C ALA A 107 7.72 -24.30 2.05
N MET A 108 7.85 -23.60 0.93
CA MET A 108 8.96 -22.65 0.70
C MET A 108 8.92 -21.46 1.66
N GLU A 109 7.74 -20.86 1.90
CA GLU A 109 7.61 -19.79 2.89
C GLU A 109 7.97 -20.27 4.30
N ARG A 110 7.57 -21.50 4.68
CA ARG A 110 7.95 -22.09 5.96
C ARG A 110 9.46 -22.25 6.06
N GLU A 111 10.09 -22.86 5.05
CA GLU A 111 11.55 -23.03 4.99
C GLU A 111 12.27 -21.68 5.10
N PHE A 112 11.86 -20.71 4.27
CA PHE A 112 12.41 -19.37 4.27
C PHE A 112 12.27 -18.72 5.64
N THR A 113 11.11 -18.89 6.29
CA THR A 113 10.80 -18.23 7.58
C THR A 113 11.48 -18.87 8.78
N GLU A 114 11.61 -20.20 8.81
CA GLU A 114 12.12 -20.98 9.93
C GLU A 114 13.65 -21.14 9.92
N GLN A 115 14.30 -21.00 8.77
CA GLN A 115 15.76 -21.01 8.65
C GLN A 115 16.41 -19.64 8.88
N ASP A 116 15.66 -18.64 9.36
CA ASP A 116 16.24 -17.34 9.70
C ASP A 116 17.24 -17.45 10.85
N LEU A 117 18.52 -17.35 10.54
CA LEU A 117 19.57 -17.17 11.54
C LEU A 117 20.03 -15.71 11.61
N GLY A 118 19.23 -14.77 11.10
CA GLY A 118 19.56 -13.34 11.04
C GLY A 118 20.35 -12.93 9.79
N SER A 119 20.40 -13.80 8.77
CA SER A 119 21.06 -13.57 7.48
C SER A 119 20.24 -12.73 6.50
N ARG A 120 18.95 -12.47 6.81
CA ARG A 120 18.06 -11.78 5.86
C ARG A 120 18.48 -10.34 5.62
N PRO A 121 18.39 -9.84 4.38
CA PRO A 121 18.57 -8.43 4.10
C PRO A 121 17.58 -7.59 4.91
N THR A 122 18.09 -6.65 5.70
CA THR A 122 17.27 -5.67 6.42
C THR A 122 17.00 -4.42 5.60
N ASP A 123 17.80 -4.20 4.56
CA ASP A 123 17.73 -3.11 3.58
C ASP A 123 16.80 -3.50 2.42
N PRO A 124 15.79 -2.67 2.06
CA PRO A 124 14.95 -2.85 0.89
C PRO A 124 15.68 -3.16 -0.42
N ALA A 125 16.90 -2.67 -0.61
CA ALA A 125 17.69 -2.96 -1.82
C ALA A 125 17.96 -4.47 -1.97
N GLY A 126 18.12 -5.18 -0.85
CA GLY A 126 18.32 -6.63 -0.84
C GLY A 126 17.03 -7.44 -1.00
N TRP A 127 15.85 -6.82 -0.96
CA TRP A 127 14.55 -7.51 -1.08
C TRP A 127 14.14 -7.80 -2.52
N LEU A 128 14.75 -7.14 -3.50
CA LEU A 128 14.47 -7.37 -4.91
C LEU A 128 14.84 -8.81 -5.31
N VAL A 129 13.91 -9.52 -5.94
CA VAL A 129 14.09 -10.86 -6.49
C VAL A 129 13.77 -10.83 -7.97
N GLU A 130 14.69 -11.32 -8.79
CA GLU A 130 14.53 -11.42 -10.23
C GLU A 130 14.78 -12.85 -10.70
N HIS A 131 13.84 -13.39 -11.46
CA HIS A 131 14.00 -14.71 -12.08
C HIS A 131 13.04 -14.89 -13.27
N ALA A 132 13.52 -15.47 -14.38
CA ALA A 132 12.71 -15.80 -15.56
C ALA A 132 11.80 -14.66 -16.06
N GLY A 133 12.27 -13.41 -16.04
CA GLY A 133 11.48 -12.25 -16.47
C GLY A 133 10.43 -11.78 -15.46
N HIS A 134 10.37 -12.39 -14.28
CA HIS A 134 9.61 -11.90 -13.13
C HIS A 134 10.52 -11.07 -12.22
N CYS A 135 9.97 -9.99 -11.67
CA CYS A 135 10.68 -9.07 -10.78
C CYS A 135 9.72 -8.57 -9.70
N ALA A 136 10.05 -8.82 -8.43
CA ALA A 136 9.25 -8.42 -7.28
C ALA A 136 10.11 -8.26 -6.03
N TYR A 137 9.65 -7.47 -5.07
CA TYR A 137 10.26 -7.37 -3.75
C TYR A 137 9.68 -8.44 -2.83
N LEU A 138 10.55 -9.29 -2.25
CA LEU A 138 10.18 -10.21 -1.18
C LEU A 138 10.40 -9.50 0.17
N ILE A 139 9.31 -9.02 0.75
CA ILE A 139 9.32 -8.28 2.01
C ILE A 139 9.15 -9.29 3.15
N PRO A 140 10.11 -9.39 4.10
CA PRO A 140 10.09 -10.39 5.18
C PRO A 140 9.12 -10.00 6.31
N MET A 141 7.87 -9.73 5.96
CA MET A 141 6.81 -9.32 6.89
C MET A 141 5.47 -9.95 6.50
N GLY A 142 4.75 -10.52 7.47
CA GLY A 142 3.39 -11.02 7.29
C GLY A 142 2.33 -9.91 7.28
N ARG A 143 1.09 -10.23 6.92
CA ARG A 143 -0.03 -9.26 7.00
C ARG A 143 -0.36 -8.89 8.43
N LEU A 144 -0.68 -7.62 8.68
CA LEU A 144 -1.10 -7.19 9.99
C LEU A 144 -2.43 -7.86 10.36
N ALA A 145 -2.43 -8.59 11.47
CA ALA A 145 -3.59 -9.35 11.92
C ALA A 145 -4.57 -8.41 12.65
N TRP A 146 -5.65 -8.07 11.97
CA TRP A 146 -6.73 -7.22 12.52
C TRP A 146 -7.99 -7.99 12.93
N LYS A 147 -8.03 -9.28 12.58
CA LYS A 147 -9.10 -10.22 12.89
C LYS A 147 -8.44 -11.45 13.48
N ASP A 148 -9.20 -12.21 14.26
CA ASP A 148 -8.71 -13.46 14.84
C ASP A 148 -8.15 -14.36 13.74
N ALA A 149 -7.09 -15.11 14.10
CA ALA A 149 -6.58 -16.14 13.22
C ALA A 149 -7.73 -17.07 12.84
N LYS A 150 -7.96 -17.22 11.54
CA LYS A 150 -8.99 -18.13 11.05
C LYS A 150 -8.56 -19.57 11.30
N ASP A 151 -9.51 -20.42 11.67
CA ASP A 151 -9.31 -21.86 11.66
C ASP A 151 -8.87 -22.28 10.24
N PRO A 152 -7.70 -22.91 10.07
CA PRO A 152 -7.23 -23.36 8.76
C PRO A 152 -8.22 -24.28 8.03
N ALA A 153 -9.06 -25.02 8.77
CA ALA A 153 -10.10 -25.85 8.15
C ALA A 153 -11.24 -25.04 7.52
N GLN A 154 -11.40 -23.78 7.90
CA GLN A 154 -12.46 -22.88 7.43
C GLN A 154 -11.90 -21.70 6.60
N ASP A 155 -10.59 -21.52 6.56
CA ASP A 155 -9.98 -20.42 5.81
C ASP A 155 -9.96 -20.71 4.31
N MET A 156 -10.97 -20.14 3.63
CA MET A 156 -11.21 -20.21 2.20
C MET A 156 -11.01 -18.85 1.51
N ARG A 157 -10.19 -17.97 2.08
CA ARG A 157 -9.88 -16.68 1.45
C ARG A 157 -9.24 -16.87 0.07
N ASN A 158 -9.33 -15.87 -0.78
CA ASN A 158 -8.68 -15.90 -2.10
C ASN A 158 -7.15 -15.91 -1.98
N PHE A 159 -6.45 -16.18 -3.09
CA PHE A 159 -4.98 -16.18 -3.13
C PHE A 159 -4.37 -14.84 -2.68
N ASP A 160 -4.95 -13.72 -3.15
CA ASP A 160 -4.42 -12.38 -2.89
C ASP A 160 -4.45 -11.98 -1.38
N GLN A 161 -5.24 -12.69 -0.55
CA GLN A 161 -5.33 -12.49 0.90
C GLN A 161 -4.52 -13.48 1.74
N ARG A 162 -4.20 -14.69 1.23
CA ARG A 162 -3.57 -15.75 2.05
C ARG A 162 -2.50 -16.59 1.35
N GLY A 163 -2.17 -16.29 0.09
CA GLY A 163 -1.16 -17.03 -0.69
C GLY A 163 0.21 -17.06 -0.03
N LEU A 164 0.58 -15.97 0.66
CA LEU A 164 1.68 -15.88 1.61
C LEU A 164 1.13 -15.31 2.91
N LEU A 165 1.57 -15.81 4.07
CA LEU A 165 1.07 -15.36 5.39
C LEU A 165 2.15 -14.70 6.25
N ARG A 166 3.41 -15.09 6.08
CA ARG A 166 4.57 -14.66 6.87
C ARG A 166 5.50 -13.72 6.11
N VAL A 167 5.40 -13.69 4.79
CA VAL A 167 6.13 -12.76 3.91
C VAL A 167 5.18 -12.18 2.85
N ARG A 168 5.66 -11.23 2.05
CA ARG A 168 4.89 -10.66 0.93
C ARG A 168 5.75 -10.50 -0.31
N PHE A 169 5.12 -10.71 -1.46
CA PHE A 169 5.66 -10.24 -2.73
C PHE A 169 4.90 -8.99 -3.17
N VAL A 170 5.65 -7.96 -3.52
CA VAL A 170 5.12 -6.78 -4.21
C VAL A 170 5.81 -6.69 -5.57
N PRO A 171 5.06 -6.66 -6.70
CA PRO A 171 5.67 -6.52 -8.03
C PRO A 171 6.58 -5.28 -8.09
N ALA A 172 7.74 -5.39 -8.76
CA ALA A 172 8.65 -4.25 -8.90
C ALA A 172 8.12 -3.18 -9.88
N VAL A 173 7.18 -3.57 -10.75
CA VAL A 173 6.49 -2.69 -11.70
C VAL A 173 5.01 -3.03 -11.68
N VAL A 174 4.15 -2.01 -11.56
CA VAL A 174 2.69 -2.11 -11.61
C VAL A 174 2.16 -1.03 -12.54
N ASP A 175 1.42 -1.42 -13.58
CA ASP A 175 0.82 -0.47 -14.52
C ASP A 175 1.85 0.53 -15.10
N GLY A 176 3.03 0.00 -15.46
CA GLY A 176 4.17 0.79 -15.96
C GLY A 176 4.88 1.68 -14.94
N ALA A 177 4.37 1.79 -13.70
CA ALA A 177 5.03 2.51 -12.61
C ALA A 177 5.97 1.60 -11.82
N ARG A 178 7.16 2.11 -11.50
CA ARG A 178 8.12 1.39 -10.66
C ARG A 178 7.68 1.45 -9.20
N VAL A 179 7.75 0.33 -8.50
CA VAL A 179 7.54 0.31 -7.05
C VAL A 179 8.85 0.73 -6.38
N HIS A 180 8.78 1.78 -5.57
CA HIS A 180 9.88 2.29 -4.77
C HIS A 180 9.61 2.00 -3.30
N ILE A 181 10.42 1.11 -2.71
CA ILE A 181 10.27 0.70 -1.31
C ILE A 181 11.30 1.44 -0.46
N VAL A 182 10.81 2.06 0.61
CA VAL A 182 11.63 2.63 1.67
C VAL A 182 11.26 1.96 2.98
N LYS A 183 12.24 1.69 3.82
CA LYS A 183 12.03 1.22 5.19
C LYS A 183 12.41 2.33 6.15
N ALA A 184 11.54 2.63 7.12
CA ALA A 184 11.90 3.53 8.21
C ALA A 184 12.54 2.70 9.33
N ASP A 185 13.82 2.96 9.61
CA ASP A 185 14.61 2.15 10.56
C ASP A 185 14.38 2.52 12.04
N ARG A 186 13.71 3.64 12.32
CA ARG A 186 13.40 4.05 13.70
C ARG A 186 12.08 3.44 14.14
N MET A 187 12.15 2.60 15.18
CA MET A 187 10.99 1.96 15.78
C MET A 187 10.00 3.01 16.28
N ALA A 188 8.89 3.17 15.56
CA ALA A 188 7.71 3.78 16.15
C ALA A 188 7.17 2.81 17.21
N ARG A 189 6.59 3.34 18.28
CA ARG A 189 5.90 2.47 19.23
C ARG A 189 4.64 1.92 18.57
N LYS A 190 4.39 0.62 18.73
CA LYS A 190 3.17 -0.04 18.26
C LYS A 190 1.93 0.76 18.64
N SER A 191 1.20 1.19 17.63
CA SER A 191 -0.04 1.94 17.78
C SER A 191 -0.99 1.62 16.64
N SER A 192 -2.28 1.86 16.87
CA SER A 192 -3.34 1.74 15.89
C SER A 192 -4.06 3.06 15.63
N ALA A 193 -3.54 4.17 16.16
CA ALA A 193 -4.13 5.49 16.00
C ALA A 193 -3.77 6.12 14.64
N PHE A 194 -4.75 6.76 14.02
CA PHE A 194 -4.64 7.44 12.73
C PHE A 194 -5.10 8.89 12.91
N GLY A 195 -4.21 9.84 12.65
CA GLY A 195 -4.49 11.26 12.73
C GLY A 195 -4.94 11.83 11.38
N ALA A 196 -6.04 12.55 11.35
CA ALA A 196 -6.49 13.30 10.17
C ALA A 196 -6.48 14.80 10.46
N VAL A 197 -5.89 15.56 9.54
CA VAL A 197 -5.87 17.01 9.59
C VAL A 197 -6.75 17.59 8.50
N LEU A 198 -7.54 18.61 8.83
CA LEU A 198 -8.34 19.38 7.89
C LEU A 198 -8.20 20.87 8.17
N PHE A 199 -8.43 21.69 7.15
CA PHE A 199 -8.23 23.13 7.22
C PHE A 199 -9.53 23.87 6.93
N PRO A 200 -10.32 24.21 7.95
CA PRO A 200 -11.55 24.98 7.77
C PRO A 200 -11.30 26.29 7.02
N ASP A 201 -12.25 26.69 6.18
CA ASP A 201 -12.25 27.99 5.50
C ASP A 201 -11.02 28.26 4.61
N SER A 202 -10.34 27.20 4.16
CA SER A 202 -9.21 27.30 3.24
C SER A 202 -9.63 27.83 1.86
N ILE A 203 -8.82 28.71 1.27
CA ILE A 203 -9.08 29.29 -0.06
C ILE A 203 -7.87 29.08 -0.96
N PHE A 204 -8.07 28.47 -2.13
CA PHE A 204 -7.01 28.31 -3.13
C PHE A 204 -6.88 29.55 -4.01
N ASP A 205 -5.63 29.87 -4.36
CA ASP A 205 -5.28 30.79 -5.44
C ASP A 205 -4.71 29.96 -6.60
N CYS A 206 -5.39 30.02 -7.74
CA CYS A 206 -5.11 29.19 -8.91
C CYS A 206 -4.61 30.05 -10.08
N GLU A 207 -3.53 29.60 -10.73
CA GLU A 207 -3.19 29.99 -12.08
C GLU A 207 -4.14 29.25 -13.03
N GLU A 208 -4.96 29.98 -13.78
CA GLU A 208 -5.96 29.37 -14.66
C GLU A 208 -5.78 29.83 -16.10
N THR A 209 -5.97 28.87 -17.01
CA THR A 209 -6.09 29.08 -18.45
C THR A 209 -7.40 28.43 -18.92
N PRO A 210 -7.85 28.64 -20.17
CA PRO A 210 -9.05 27.99 -20.67
C PRO A 210 -9.02 26.45 -20.63
N THR A 211 -7.85 25.83 -20.53
CA THR A 211 -7.70 24.36 -20.60
C THR A 211 -7.00 23.76 -19.39
N LYS A 212 -6.43 24.58 -18.50
CA LYS A 212 -5.60 24.11 -17.40
C LYS A 212 -5.74 24.96 -16.15
N PHE A 213 -5.48 24.35 -14.99
CA PHE A 213 -5.34 25.05 -13.72
C PHE A 213 -4.11 24.56 -12.94
N PHE A 214 -3.55 25.43 -12.10
CA PHE A 214 -2.45 25.11 -11.20
C PHE A 214 -2.56 25.93 -9.91
N VAL A 215 -2.74 25.27 -8.77
CA VAL A 215 -2.75 25.95 -7.45
C VAL A 215 -1.37 26.55 -7.18
N ARG A 216 -1.32 27.87 -6.94
CA ARG A 216 -0.08 28.62 -6.64
C ARG A 216 0.08 28.94 -5.16
N ALA A 217 -1.03 29.17 -4.48
CA ALA A 217 -1.07 29.48 -3.07
C ALA A 217 -2.37 28.98 -2.45
N VAL A 218 -2.35 28.82 -1.13
CA VAL A 218 -3.52 28.49 -0.34
C VAL A 218 -3.52 29.37 0.90
N ASN A 219 -4.62 30.06 1.14
CA ASN A 219 -4.83 30.79 2.38
C ASN A 219 -5.51 29.85 3.37
N ILE A 220 -4.82 29.54 4.45
CA ILE A 220 -5.30 28.66 5.52
C ILE A 220 -5.43 29.48 6.80
N PRO A 221 -6.66 29.86 7.19
CA PRO A 221 -6.88 30.53 8.47
C PRO A 221 -6.32 29.70 9.62
N ASN A 222 -5.44 30.31 10.43
CA ASN A 222 -4.75 29.67 11.56
C ASN A 222 -3.92 28.42 11.19
N GLY A 223 -3.44 28.31 9.94
CA GLY A 223 -2.75 27.13 9.45
C GLY A 223 -1.55 26.70 10.30
N GLU A 224 -0.70 27.65 10.72
CA GLU A 224 0.47 27.36 11.56
C GLU A 224 0.09 26.73 12.90
N THR A 225 -0.98 27.22 13.53
CA THR A 225 -1.51 26.67 14.79
C THR A 225 -2.08 25.27 14.56
N ILE A 226 -2.90 25.07 13.53
CA ILE A 226 -3.49 23.76 13.20
C ILE A 226 -2.40 22.73 12.95
N ILE A 227 -1.36 23.08 12.19
CA ILE A 227 -0.23 22.21 11.89
C ILE A 227 0.53 21.85 13.18
N SER A 228 0.87 22.84 14.00
CA SER A 228 1.63 22.62 15.24
C SER A 228 0.85 21.75 16.23
N ASP A 229 -0.45 22.01 16.40
CA ASP A 229 -1.33 21.23 17.26
C ASP A 229 -1.50 19.80 16.73
N ALA A 230 -1.60 19.61 15.40
CA ALA A 230 -1.66 18.28 14.80
C ALA A 230 -0.37 17.48 15.00
N CYS A 231 0.81 18.10 14.84
CA CYS A 231 2.09 17.45 15.14
C CYS A 231 2.18 17.02 16.61
N LYS A 232 1.78 17.90 17.54
CA LYS A 232 1.71 17.59 18.97
C LYS A 232 0.73 16.46 19.28
N ALA A 233 -0.46 16.49 18.67
CA ALA A 233 -1.49 15.50 18.90
C ALA A 233 -1.09 14.13 18.32
N ALA A 234 -0.52 14.11 17.11
CA ALA A 234 0.04 12.91 16.49
C ALA A 234 1.08 12.23 17.39
N HIS A 235 1.95 13.04 18.01
CA HIS A 235 2.93 12.56 18.99
C HIS A 235 2.26 12.06 20.27
N THR A 236 1.35 12.83 20.85
CA THR A 236 0.67 12.48 22.12
C THR A 236 -0.14 11.19 22.00
N GLU A 237 -0.82 11.00 20.86
CA GLU A 237 -1.66 9.84 20.56
C GLU A 237 -0.86 8.68 19.95
N LEU A 238 0.45 8.87 19.74
CA LEU A 238 1.35 7.94 19.08
C LEU A 238 0.77 7.43 17.76
N CYS A 239 0.27 8.32 16.90
CA CYS A 239 -0.38 7.90 15.67
C CYS A 239 0.56 7.04 14.82
N LEU A 240 0.08 5.87 14.37
CA LEU A 240 0.75 5.04 13.38
C LEU A 240 0.96 5.82 12.07
N THR A 241 -0.03 6.62 11.69
CA THR A 241 0.09 7.58 10.60
C THR A 241 -0.75 8.82 10.86
N THR A 242 -0.23 9.97 10.45
CA THR A 242 -0.98 11.23 10.40
C THR A 242 -1.00 11.75 8.97
N VAL A 243 -2.16 12.19 8.49
CA VAL A 243 -2.35 12.60 7.10
C VAL A 243 -2.96 13.99 7.04
N PHE A 244 -2.26 14.88 6.36
CA PHE A 244 -2.78 16.16 5.90
C PHE A 244 -3.40 15.97 4.50
N PRO A 245 -4.34 16.82 4.07
CA PRO A 245 -5.05 16.65 2.81
C PRO A 245 -4.22 17.15 1.61
N GLU A 246 -4.68 16.81 0.41
CA GLU A 246 -4.06 17.27 -0.84
C GLU A 246 -4.15 18.79 -0.97
N LEU A 247 -3.12 19.38 -1.60
CA LEU A 247 -3.00 20.82 -1.92
C LEU A 247 -3.02 21.76 -0.70
N MET A 248 -2.79 21.28 0.51
CA MET A 248 -2.83 22.13 1.72
C MET A 248 -1.46 22.45 2.31
N ILE A 249 -0.41 21.74 1.93
CA ILE A 249 0.88 21.84 2.60
C ILE A 249 1.93 22.41 1.66
N ASP A 250 1.93 23.74 1.56
CA ASP A 250 2.93 24.47 0.80
C ASP A 250 4.36 24.29 1.39
N PRO A 251 5.43 24.78 0.71
CA PRO A 251 6.80 24.62 1.20
C PRO A 251 7.06 25.24 2.59
N GLN A 252 6.33 26.30 2.98
CA GLN A 252 6.48 26.89 4.32
C GLN A 252 5.85 25.99 5.38
N SER A 253 4.63 25.54 5.15
CA SER A 253 3.87 24.63 6.02
C SER A 253 4.59 23.30 6.20
N ARG A 254 5.19 22.77 5.13
CA ARG A 254 6.01 21.56 5.19
C ARG A 254 7.25 21.71 6.07
N ARG A 255 7.98 22.82 5.94
CA ARG A 255 9.11 23.11 6.84
C ARG A 255 8.66 23.23 8.30
N LEU A 256 7.48 23.81 8.54
CA LEU A 256 6.92 23.84 9.88
C LEU A 256 6.65 22.42 10.41
N ILE A 257 6.06 21.52 9.62
CA ILE A 257 5.86 20.11 10.02
C ILE A 257 7.20 19.44 10.35
N GLU A 258 8.19 19.56 9.47
CA GLU A 258 9.54 19.02 9.67
C GLU A 258 10.16 19.52 10.99
N THR A 259 10.15 20.85 11.21
CA THR A 259 10.66 21.46 12.43
C THR A 259 9.91 21.01 13.67
N GLN A 260 8.57 20.97 13.64
CA GLN A 260 7.76 20.53 14.79
C GLN A 260 8.03 19.07 15.15
N LEU A 261 8.20 18.17 14.16
CA LEU A 261 8.51 16.76 14.40
C LEU A 261 9.94 16.53 14.89
N ALA A 262 10.89 17.35 14.41
CA ALA A 262 12.29 17.28 14.82
C ALA A 262 12.52 17.85 16.21
N GLU A 263 12.05 19.08 16.46
CA GLU A 263 12.30 19.83 17.70
C GLU A 263 11.34 19.46 18.83
N LYS A 264 10.12 19.02 18.50
CA LYS A 264 9.07 18.62 19.45
C LYS A 264 8.92 19.63 20.61
N PRO A 265 8.60 20.91 20.32
CA PRO A 265 8.62 22.00 21.31
C PRO A 265 7.62 21.86 22.46
N TRP A 266 6.73 20.87 22.41
CA TRP A 266 5.77 20.55 23.46
C TRP A 266 6.33 19.68 24.60
N LEU A 267 7.58 19.22 24.49
CA LEU A 267 8.23 18.38 25.49
C LEU A 267 9.10 19.20 26.44
N ALA A 268 9.36 18.63 27.62
CA ALA A 268 10.38 19.19 28.51
C ALA A 268 11.79 18.87 27.99
N GLU A 269 12.75 19.74 28.30
CA GLU A 269 14.17 19.54 27.93
C GLU A 269 14.69 18.19 28.48
N GLY A 270 15.26 17.37 27.60
CA GLY A 270 15.83 16.06 27.96
C GLY A 270 14.85 14.89 27.93
N GLU A 271 13.57 15.11 27.64
CA GLU A 271 12.65 14.00 27.36
C GLU A 271 13.04 13.33 26.03
N MET A 272 13.16 11.99 26.05
CA MET A 272 13.35 11.17 24.85
C MET A 272 12.03 10.42 24.60
N PRO A 273 11.12 10.96 23.79
CA PRO A 273 9.81 10.37 23.66
C PRO A 273 9.74 9.41 22.49
N ASP A 274 8.76 8.52 22.62
CA ASP A 274 8.17 7.81 21.50
C ASP A 274 7.77 8.79 20.39
N ALA A 275 7.73 8.32 19.14
CA ALA A 275 7.37 9.13 17.98
C ALA A 275 6.18 8.50 17.25
N PRO A 276 5.38 9.30 16.51
CA PRO A 276 4.40 8.73 15.59
C PRO A 276 5.11 7.91 14.50
N GLY A 277 4.40 6.99 13.85
CA GLY A 277 4.96 6.14 12.79
C GLY A 277 5.42 6.96 11.59
N ILE A 278 4.47 7.51 10.85
CA ILE A 278 4.73 8.41 9.72
C ILE A 278 3.80 9.62 9.72
N VAL A 279 4.26 10.71 9.12
CA VAL A 279 3.45 11.90 8.83
C VAL A 279 3.45 12.15 7.33
N VAL A 280 2.29 11.97 6.70
CA VAL A 280 2.06 12.33 5.30
C VAL A 280 1.64 13.79 5.27
N ALA A 281 2.59 14.66 4.91
CA ALA A 281 2.45 16.11 4.87
C ALA A 281 1.65 16.55 3.63
N GLY A 282 0.46 15.97 3.44
CA GLY A 282 -0.48 16.33 2.39
C GLY A 282 0.15 16.19 1.03
N SER A 283 -0.29 17.04 0.10
CA SER A 283 0.46 17.25 -1.13
C SER A 283 0.46 18.71 -1.54
N TRP A 284 1.35 19.08 -2.46
CA TRP A 284 1.41 20.42 -3.00
C TRP A 284 1.89 20.44 -4.45
N HIS A 285 1.50 21.50 -5.15
CA HIS A 285 1.95 21.81 -6.49
C HIS A 285 3.37 22.41 -6.48
N GLU A 286 4.34 21.64 -6.97
CA GLU A 286 5.75 21.97 -6.94
C GLU A 286 6.35 22.09 -8.34
N MET A 287 7.39 22.92 -8.45
CA MET A 287 8.29 22.96 -9.59
C MET A 287 9.53 22.12 -9.28
N GLU A 288 9.77 21.07 -10.06
CA GLU A 288 10.94 20.20 -9.95
C GLU A 288 11.52 20.00 -11.35
N ASP A 289 12.81 20.32 -11.54
CA ASP A 289 13.51 20.23 -12.83
C ASP A 289 12.76 20.90 -14.00
N GLY A 290 12.13 22.04 -13.71
CA GLY A 290 11.35 22.81 -14.70
C GLY A 290 10.01 22.19 -15.09
N GLN A 291 9.57 21.12 -14.42
CA GLN A 291 8.25 20.52 -14.59
C GLN A 291 7.37 20.75 -13.36
N ARG A 292 6.06 20.81 -13.58
CA ARG A 292 5.04 20.92 -12.53
C ARG A 292 4.64 19.52 -12.06
N TYR A 293 4.55 19.29 -10.76
CA TYR A 293 4.07 18.04 -10.17
C TYR A 293 3.17 18.35 -8.96
N ASN A 294 2.26 17.43 -8.63
CA ASN A 294 1.59 17.41 -7.35
C ASN A 294 2.25 16.33 -6.48
N ILE A 295 2.85 16.71 -5.36
CA ILE A 295 3.79 15.86 -4.62
C ILE A 295 3.36 15.76 -3.16
N ALA A 296 3.20 14.53 -2.67
CA ALA A 296 3.07 14.24 -1.26
C ALA A 296 4.45 13.93 -0.66
N THR A 297 4.76 14.54 0.48
CA THR A 297 6.00 14.31 1.22
C THR A 297 5.70 13.50 2.48
N ILE A 298 6.49 12.45 2.73
CA ILE A 298 6.30 11.55 3.87
C ILE A 298 7.50 11.68 4.81
N TYR A 299 7.22 11.99 6.07
CA TYR A 299 8.18 12.08 7.15
C TYR A 299 8.06 10.89 8.10
N ASP A 300 9.15 10.51 8.75
CA ASP A 300 9.09 9.72 9.98
C ASP A 300 8.63 10.58 11.18
N GLY A 301 8.47 9.97 12.35
CA GLY A 301 8.10 10.70 13.57
C GLY A 301 9.17 11.64 14.14
N HIS A 302 10.33 11.76 13.50
CA HIS A 302 11.42 12.65 13.88
C HIS A 302 11.64 13.79 12.87
N GLY A 303 10.79 13.90 11.86
CA GLY A 303 10.89 14.94 10.83
C GLY A 303 11.89 14.61 9.72
N GLU A 304 12.43 13.39 9.66
CA GLU A 304 13.25 12.96 8.53
C GLU A 304 12.35 12.61 7.34
N GLN A 305 12.60 13.21 6.18
CA GLN A 305 11.87 12.87 4.96
C GLN A 305 12.30 11.49 4.48
N ILE A 306 11.40 10.51 4.55
CA ILE A 306 11.68 9.13 4.13
C ILE A 306 11.19 8.82 2.72
N ALA A 307 10.15 9.48 2.24
CA ALA A 307 9.63 9.23 0.89
C ALA A 307 8.93 10.45 0.29
N ARG A 308 8.77 10.42 -1.05
CA ARG A 308 7.94 11.36 -1.83
C ARG A 308 7.07 10.54 -2.78
N HIS A 309 5.82 10.94 -2.95
CA HIS A 309 4.91 10.35 -3.93
C HIS A 309 4.42 11.44 -4.89
N LYS A 310 4.71 11.29 -6.19
CA LYS A 310 4.24 12.21 -7.22
C LYS A 310 2.91 11.69 -7.78
N LYS A 311 1.87 12.54 -7.78
CA LYS A 311 0.54 12.21 -8.29
C LYS A 311 0.63 11.66 -9.71
N ARG A 312 0.00 10.53 -9.96
CA ARG A 312 0.03 9.83 -11.25
C ARG A 312 -1.08 10.28 -12.18
N MET A 313 -2.20 10.79 -11.68
CA MET A 313 -3.36 11.16 -12.50
C MET A 313 -3.74 12.62 -12.30
N ALA A 314 -3.74 13.39 -13.39
CA ALA A 314 -4.18 14.80 -13.37
C ALA A 314 -5.71 14.88 -13.27
N TYR A 315 -6.20 15.71 -12.34
CA TYR A 315 -7.63 15.97 -12.18
C TYR A 315 -8.20 16.85 -13.30
N LYS A 316 -9.49 16.68 -13.59
CA LYS A 316 -10.25 17.55 -14.50
C LYS A 316 -11.42 18.16 -13.75
N ASP A 317 -11.49 19.48 -13.70
CA ASP A 317 -12.54 20.20 -12.99
C ASP A 317 -13.88 20.26 -13.76
N ALA A 318 -14.87 20.91 -13.15
CA ALA A 318 -16.21 21.03 -13.70
C ALA A 318 -16.26 21.87 -14.99
N GLU A 319 -15.36 22.84 -15.13
CA GLU A 319 -15.20 23.67 -16.33
C GLU A 319 -14.42 22.94 -17.44
N GLY A 320 -13.89 21.74 -17.14
CA GLY A 320 -13.18 20.88 -18.05
C GLY A 320 -11.69 21.21 -18.20
N ARG A 321 -11.14 22.05 -17.32
CA ARG A 321 -9.71 22.35 -17.24
C ARG A 321 -8.98 21.18 -16.58
N VAL A 322 -7.78 20.88 -17.05
CA VAL A 322 -6.94 19.79 -16.55
C VAL A 322 -5.87 20.36 -15.63
N GLU A 323 -5.63 19.70 -14.51
CA GLU A 323 -4.54 20.02 -13.57
C GLU A 323 -3.19 20.04 -14.32
N ASP A 324 -2.47 21.16 -14.27
CA ASP A 324 -1.23 21.35 -15.01
C ASP A 324 -0.03 20.71 -14.31
N ILE A 325 -0.03 19.39 -14.25
CA ILE A 325 1.02 18.58 -13.65
C ILE A 325 1.49 17.48 -14.60
N ARG A 326 2.72 17.02 -14.39
CA ARG A 326 3.25 15.80 -14.96
C ARG A 326 2.89 14.61 -14.07
N HIS A 327 2.75 13.46 -14.72
CA HIS A 327 2.46 12.20 -14.06
C HIS A 327 3.69 11.69 -13.31
N GLY A 328 3.50 11.24 -12.07
CA GLY A 328 4.44 10.37 -11.38
C GLY A 328 4.64 9.05 -12.12
N THR A 329 5.85 8.49 -12.02
CA THR A 329 6.22 7.21 -12.67
C THR A 329 6.53 6.12 -11.64
N GLU A 330 6.26 6.39 -10.37
CA GLU A 330 6.60 5.52 -9.24
C GLU A 330 5.40 5.36 -8.30
N LEU A 331 5.37 4.23 -7.60
CA LEU A 331 4.47 3.94 -6.49
C LEU A 331 5.33 3.81 -5.24
N ALA A 332 5.23 4.78 -4.34
CA ALA A 332 5.95 4.74 -3.08
C ALA A 332 5.31 3.71 -2.15
N ILE A 333 6.16 2.91 -1.49
CA ILE A 333 5.79 2.03 -0.38
C ILE A 333 6.73 2.31 0.78
N VAL A 334 6.15 2.59 1.95
CA VAL A 334 6.90 2.72 3.20
C VAL A 334 6.65 1.48 4.05
N VAL A 335 7.74 0.90 4.55
CA VAL A 335 7.74 -0.25 5.45
C VAL A 335 8.13 0.23 6.85
N LEU A 336 7.20 0.10 7.79
CA LEU A 336 7.46 0.18 9.23
C LEU A 336 7.66 -1.23 9.79
N GLU A 337 7.93 -1.37 11.08
CA GLU A 337 8.04 -2.69 11.73
C GLU A 337 6.67 -3.41 11.80
N GLU A 338 5.58 -2.65 11.86
CA GLU A 338 4.22 -3.20 12.05
C GLU A 338 3.41 -3.32 10.76
N ALA A 339 3.72 -2.53 9.73
CA ALA A 339 2.84 -2.38 8.58
C ALA A 339 3.54 -1.85 7.32
N LEU A 340 2.94 -2.15 6.17
CA LEU A 340 3.27 -1.60 4.85
C LEU A 340 2.23 -0.57 4.42
N PHE A 341 2.70 0.57 3.93
CA PHE A 341 1.90 1.70 3.49
C PHE A 341 2.15 1.97 2.01
N GLY A 342 1.11 1.92 1.18
CA GLY A 342 1.11 2.48 -0.17
C GLY A 342 0.46 3.86 -0.20
N PHE A 343 0.88 4.72 -1.12
CA PHE A 343 0.42 6.12 -1.18
C PHE A 343 -0.24 6.45 -2.52
N GLY A 344 -1.30 7.25 -2.45
CA GLY A 344 -1.95 7.86 -3.61
C GLY A 344 -2.36 9.29 -3.32
N ILE A 345 -2.57 10.10 -4.36
CA ILE A 345 -3.13 11.45 -4.20
C ILE A 345 -4.44 11.53 -4.96
N CYS A 346 -5.54 11.70 -4.22
CA CYS A 346 -6.90 11.89 -4.74
C CYS A 346 -7.26 10.95 -5.91
N LEU A 347 -7.21 11.46 -7.15
CA LEU A 347 -7.59 10.74 -8.36
C LEU A 347 -6.78 9.47 -8.59
N ASP A 348 -5.53 9.38 -8.10
CA ASP A 348 -4.74 8.15 -8.14
C ASP A 348 -5.52 6.95 -7.57
N PHE A 349 -6.36 7.20 -6.56
CA PHE A 349 -7.09 6.20 -5.80
C PHE A 349 -8.58 6.11 -6.16
N CYS A 350 -9.27 7.25 -6.35
CA CYS A 350 -10.71 7.25 -6.63
C CYS A 350 -11.08 7.10 -8.11
N ASN A 351 -10.11 7.02 -9.03
CA ASN A 351 -10.41 6.81 -10.44
C ASN A 351 -10.99 5.41 -10.68
N ARG A 352 -12.19 5.38 -11.27
CA ARG A 352 -12.93 4.15 -11.59
C ARG A 352 -12.92 3.79 -13.09
N CYS A 353 -12.38 4.67 -13.93
CA CYS A 353 -12.32 4.44 -15.38
C CYS A 353 -11.24 3.43 -15.76
N TYR A 354 -10.28 3.19 -14.87
CA TYR A 354 -9.19 2.25 -15.04
C TYR A 354 -8.99 1.47 -13.74
N HIS A 355 -8.31 0.33 -13.83
CA HIS A 355 -7.89 -0.40 -12.63
C HIS A 355 -6.88 0.42 -11.84
N THR A 356 -7.08 0.54 -10.53
CA THR A 356 -6.16 1.28 -9.67
C THR A 356 -4.93 0.40 -9.37
N PRO A 357 -3.72 0.98 -9.30
CA PRO A 357 -2.48 0.22 -9.07
C PRO A 357 -2.49 -0.55 -7.73
N TYR A 358 -3.28 -0.10 -6.76
CA TYR A 358 -3.27 -0.61 -5.39
C TYR A 358 -3.81 -2.04 -5.27
N GLY A 359 -4.65 -2.50 -6.20
CA GLY A 359 -5.13 -3.89 -6.22
C GLY A 359 -4.03 -4.93 -6.47
N TRP A 360 -2.86 -4.48 -6.97
CA TRP A 360 -1.67 -5.31 -7.15
C TRP A 360 -0.61 -5.12 -6.06
N LEU A 361 -0.80 -4.15 -5.16
CA LEU A 361 0.11 -3.91 -4.04
C LEU A 361 -0.37 -4.68 -2.81
N ASP A 362 0.49 -5.53 -2.25
CA ASP A 362 0.18 -6.28 -1.03
C ASP A 362 0.52 -5.48 0.23
N VAL A 363 -0.10 -4.30 0.37
CA VAL A 363 0.10 -3.36 1.48
C VAL A 363 -1.00 -3.48 2.53
N ASP A 364 -0.71 -3.16 3.79
CA ASP A 364 -1.74 -3.13 4.84
C ASP A 364 -2.64 -1.90 4.70
N PHE A 365 -2.03 -0.78 4.31
CA PHE A 365 -2.69 0.51 4.22
C PHE A 365 -2.48 1.19 2.88
N ALA A 366 -3.55 1.73 2.32
CA ALA A 366 -3.51 2.76 1.29
C ALA A 366 -3.79 4.13 1.93
N ILE A 367 -2.82 5.03 1.87
CA ILE A 367 -2.89 6.36 2.47
C ILE A 367 -3.09 7.41 1.39
N VAL A 368 -4.14 8.22 1.52
CA VAL A 368 -4.59 9.11 0.46
C VAL A 368 -4.90 10.52 0.97
N PRO A 369 -3.96 11.47 0.89
CA PRO A 369 -4.30 12.89 0.85
C PRO A 369 -5.24 13.17 -0.35
N SER A 370 -6.33 13.88 -0.09
CA SER A 370 -7.36 14.17 -1.11
C SER A 370 -7.90 15.59 -0.98
N CYS A 371 -8.43 16.12 -2.08
CA CYS A 371 -9.16 17.37 -2.14
C CYS A 371 -10.30 17.21 -3.15
N GLY A 372 -11.53 17.53 -2.75
CA GLY A 372 -12.69 17.38 -3.63
C GLY A 372 -14.02 17.37 -2.89
N ASN A 373 -15.06 16.90 -3.58
CA ASN A 373 -16.44 16.92 -3.11
C ASN A 373 -16.95 15.52 -2.72
N GLU A 374 -18.25 15.41 -2.46
CA GLU A 374 -18.94 14.15 -2.12
C GLU A 374 -18.74 13.04 -3.15
N VAL A 375 -18.74 13.38 -4.46
CA VAL A 375 -18.52 12.40 -5.54
C VAL A 375 -17.11 11.83 -5.47
N THR A 376 -16.13 12.67 -5.13
CA THR A 376 -14.74 12.25 -4.95
C THR A 376 -14.63 11.28 -3.77
N MET A 377 -15.28 11.59 -2.64
CA MET A 377 -15.29 10.72 -1.46
C MET A 377 -16.04 9.40 -1.70
N ASP A 378 -17.15 9.41 -2.45
CA ASP A 378 -17.83 8.16 -2.85
C ASP A 378 -16.92 7.27 -3.73
N GLY A 379 -16.15 7.86 -4.65
CA GLY A 379 -15.12 7.14 -5.39
C GLY A 379 -14.07 6.50 -4.48
N HIS A 380 -13.59 7.24 -3.47
CA HIS A 380 -12.67 6.73 -2.45
C HIS A 380 -13.27 5.56 -1.64
N ILE A 381 -14.52 5.69 -1.17
CA ILE A 381 -15.22 4.63 -0.43
C ILE A 381 -15.30 3.34 -1.26
N ARG A 382 -15.61 3.45 -2.56
CA ARG A 382 -15.73 2.29 -3.46
C ARG A 382 -14.39 1.61 -3.67
N THR A 383 -13.32 2.36 -3.97
CA THR A 383 -11.98 1.76 -4.10
C THR A 383 -11.52 1.13 -2.78
N ALA A 384 -11.76 1.78 -1.64
CA ALA A 384 -11.44 1.21 -0.33
C ALA A 384 -12.19 -0.10 -0.03
N LYS A 385 -13.47 -0.19 -0.42
CA LYS A 385 -14.26 -1.43 -0.34
C LYS A 385 -13.65 -2.54 -1.18
N ASP A 386 -13.28 -2.25 -2.43
CA ASP A 386 -12.68 -3.22 -3.33
C ASP A 386 -11.34 -3.73 -2.77
N LEU A 387 -10.45 -2.84 -2.36
CA LEU A 387 -9.16 -3.22 -1.76
C LEU A 387 -9.31 -4.03 -0.47
N HIS A 388 -10.27 -3.67 0.38
CA HIS A 388 -10.54 -4.46 1.59
C HIS A 388 -11.01 -5.87 1.24
N ASN A 389 -11.93 -5.99 0.28
CA ASN A 389 -12.49 -7.28 -0.14
C ASN A 389 -11.49 -8.14 -0.91
N GLU A 390 -10.59 -7.53 -1.69
CA GLU A 390 -9.63 -8.24 -2.54
C GLU A 390 -8.37 -8.63 -1.79
N ARG A 391 -7.85 -7.74 -0.93
CA ARG A 391 -6.51 -7.84 -0.31
C ARG A 391 -6.50 -7.78 1.21
N ASN A 392 -7.64 -7.48 1.85
CA ASN A 392 -7.71 -7.00 3.24
C ASN A 392 -6.93 -5.68 3.49
N THR A 393 -6.52 -4.97 2.45
CA THR A 393 -5.91 -3.64 2.57
C THR A 393 -6.95 -2.65 3.10
N ARG A 394 -6.56 -1.86 4.10
CA ARG A 394 -7.40 -0.78 4.64
C ARG A 394 -6.99 0.53 4.01
N SER A 395 -7.92 1.47 3.94
CA SER A 395 -7.65 2.78 3.34
C SER A 395 -7.88 3.87 4.37
N PHE A 396 -7.00 4.87 4.37
CA PHE A 396 -7.17 6.08 5.17
C PHE A 396 -7.10 7.29 4.25
N VAL A 397 -8.23 7.97 4.11
CA VAL A 397 -8.38 9.10 3.17
C VAL A 397 -8.73 10.34 3.95
N VAL A 398 -7.94 11.38 3.79
CA VAL A 398 -8.19 12.70 4.38
C VAL A 398 -8.43 13.67 3.24
N GLN A 399 -9.69 14.06 3.08
CA GLN A 399 -10.14 14.88 1.96
C GLN A 399 -10.55 16.26 2.43
N GLN A 400 -9.82 17.29 1.98
CA GLN A 400 -10.32 18.65 2.08
C GLN A 400 -11.56 18.83 1.20
N ALA A 401 -12.60 19.49 1.71
CA ALA A 401 -13.73 19.88 0.89
C ALA A 401 -13.36 20.93 -0.16
N TYR A 402 -13.62 20.63 -1.43
CA TYR A 402 -13.58 21.60 -2.52
C TYR A 402 -14.75 21.37 -3.50
N PRO A 403 -15.64 22.36 -3.71
CA PRO A 403 -15.68 23.66 -3.05
C PRO A 403 -15.92 23.54 -1.51
N PRO A 404 -15.63 24.60 -0.73
CA PRO A 404 -15.84 24.59 0.72
C PRO A 404 -17.30 24.29 1.11
N LEU A 405 -17.49 23.60 2.24
CA LEU A 405 -18.81 23.31 2.80
C LEU A 405 -19.20 24.39 3.83
N ASP A 406 -20.49 24.65 4.01
CA ASP A 406 -21.02 25.68 4.94
C ASP A 406 -20.63 25.43 6.41
N ARG A 407 -20.48 24.16 6.82
CA ARG A 407 -20.28 23.77 8.23
C ARG A 407 -19.30 22.62 8.43
N ALA A 408 -18.41 22.39 7.46
CA ALA A 408 -17.48 21.29 7.51
C ALA A 408 -16.18 21.63 6.79
N ALA A 409 -15.07 21.14 7.32
CA ALA A 409 -13.76 21.31 6.72
C ALA A 409 -13.51 20.28 5.60
N GLY A 410 -14.11 19.09 5.70
CA GLY A 410 -13.86 18.03 4.75
C GLY A 410 -14.46 16.69 5.14
N TYR A 411 -13.82 15.63 4.66
CA TYR A 411 -14.24 14.26 4.84
C TYR A 411 -13.06 13.39 5.28
N VAL A 412 -13.29 12.44 6.17
CA VAL A 412 -12.27 11.46 6.57
C VAL A 412 -12.83 10.05 6.51
N LEU A 413 -12.26 9.23 5.63
CA LEU A 413 -12.49 7.79 5.58
C LEU A 413 -11.51 7.11 6.54
N ASN A 414 -12.03 6.48 7.59
CA ASN A 414 -11.21 5.83 8.62
C ASN A 414 -10.76 4.42 8.19
N PRO A 415 -9.65 3.90 8.76
CA PRO A 415 -9.09 2.60 8.36
C PRO A 415 -9.58 1.49 9.30
N ASP A 416 -10.86 1.48 9.65
CA ASP A 416 -11.42 0.46 10.56
C ASP A 416 -11.78 -0.86 9.85
N GLY A 417 -11.85 -0.84 8.52
CA GLY A 417 -12.24 -1.97 7.70
C GLY A 417 -13.73 -2.33 7.81
N ASN A 418 -14.56 -1.52 8.46
CA ASN A 418 -16.01 -1.71 8.52
C ASN A 418 -16.67 -1.14 7.26
N SER A 419 -16.33 -1.73 6.12
CA SER A 419 -16.66 -1.17 4.82
C SER A 419 -18.18 -1.09 4.56
N SER A 420 -18.98 -1.93 5.22
CA SER A 420 -20.44 -1.94 5.10
C SER A 420 -21.14 -0.69 5.63
N SER A 421 -20.55 0.05 6.56
CA SER A 421 -21.19 1.23 7.17
C SER A 421 -20.81 2.55 6.49
N TRP A 422 -19.80 2.58 5.62
CA TRP A 422 -19.33 3.86 5.08
C TRP A 422 -20.35 4.52 4.15
N ALA A 423 -20.87 5.67 4.59
CA ALA A 423 -21.66 6.61 3.81
C ALA A 423 -21.05 8.01 3.91
N VAL A 424 -21.05 8.77 2.81
CA VAL A 424 -20.33 10.06 2.69
C VAL A 424 -20.69 11.04 3.82
N ASN A 425 -21.97 11.13 4.18
CA ASN A 425 -22.48 12.00 5.24
C ASN A 425 -21.90 11.67 6.63
N GLU A 426 -21.54 10.42 6.89
CA GLU A 426 -20.94 9.99 8.17
C GLU A 426 -19.43 10.28 8.24
N LEU A 427 -18.82 10.59 7.10
CA LEU A 427 -17.39 10.91 7.00
C LEU A 427 -17.10 12.41 7.10
N VAL A 428 -18.13 13.26 7.06
CA VAL A 428 -18.01 14.72 7.17
C VAL A 428 -17.40 15.10 8.52
N ARG A 429 -16.42 16.01 8.51
CA ARG A 429 -15.77 16.53 9.72
C ARG A 429 -15.77 18.05 9.70
N ASP A 430 -16.10 18.63 10.84
CA ASP A 430 -16.14 20.07 11.12
C ASP A 430 -14.98 20.54 12.00
N VAL A 431 -14.12 19.62 12.46
CA VAL A 431 -12.96 19.91 13.30
C VAL A 431 -11.64 19.81 12.51
N PRO A 432 -10.61 20.62 12.86
CA PRO A 432 -9.30 20.56 12.21
C PRO A 432 -8.51 19.28 12.47
N TRP A 433 -8.78 18.59 13.58
CA TRP A 433 -8.06 17.38 13.98
C TRP A 433 -9.05 16.28 14.36
N SER A 434 -8.78 15.06 13.91
CA SER A 434 -9.53 13.87 14.31
C SER A 434 -8.58 12.68 14.48
N VAL A 435 -8.86 11.83 15.47
CA VAL A 435 -8.10 10.59 15.70
C VAL A 435 -9.03 9.40 15.55
N PHE A 436 -8.57 8.41 14.80
CA PHE A 436 -9.28 7.15 14.59
C PHE A 436 -8.41 6.02 15.09
N ARG A 437 -8.95 5.14 15.92
CA ARG A 437 -8.23 3.96 16.40
C ARG A 437 -8.72 2.74 15.63
N GLY A 438 -7.80 2.07 14.93
CA GLY A 438 -8.09 0.77 14.35
C GLY A 438 -8.33 -0.22 15.49
N LYS A 439 -9.40 -1.02 15.41
CA LYS A 439 -9.60 -2.14 16.33
C LYS A 439 -8.42 -3.09 16.20
N THR A 440 -7.54 -3.16 17.18
CA THR A 440 -6.46 -4.16 17.20
C THR A 440 -6.92 -5.41 17.93
N LEU A 441 -6.30 -6.55 17.60
CA LEU A 441 -6.55 -7.83 18.26
C LEU A 441 -6.37 -7.79 19.79
N HIS A 442 -5.61 -6.81 20.31
CA HIS A 442 -5.33 -6.67 21.74
C HIS A 442 -6.38 -5.86 22.51
N ASP A 443 -7.43 -5.37 21.85
CA ASP A 443 -8.54 -4.64 22.48
C ASP A 443 -9.71 -5.55 22.90
N HIS A 444 -9.53 -6.88 22.82
CA HIS A 444 -10.42 -7.95 23.29
C HIS A 444 -9.64 -8.89 24.20
#